data_AF-A0A6N7DXK4-F1
#
_entry.id   AF-A0A6N7DXK4-F1
#
_cell.length_a   1.000
_cell.length_b   1.000
_cell.length_c   1.000
_cell.angle_alpha   90.00
_cell.angle_beta   90.00
_cell.angle_gamma   90.00
#
_symmetry.space_group_name_H-M   'P 1'
#
loop_
_entity.id
_entity.type
_entity.pdbx_description
1 polymer ?
#
loop_
_entity_poly.entity_id
_entity_poly.type
_entity_poly.pdbx_seq_one_letter_code
_entity_poly.pdbx_strand_id
1 'polypeptide(L)'
;MKIQLNSMRHTESTIKLHLIEWLEENGYLNDAVVINELPVADRSRTSFARRIDIAVANGKLLGFEIKSEYDSLDRLEGQLKLYHKRFDKVFVVCAPKFTSKVLEIASPSTSVIEFENDGQKLRFKVAQKGKITLKKSANDLLSFVNQKEILSKLKQKKVNVKNSLSRSELYELCSNVLSIKDIRTLSIETLKQNYRSRHNAFMKSIKNNGYKPSCLHHLSASSSKTQDNTLTNAKKEDDMFIANILAQSTQNKMRPIKRTPNFK
;
A
#
# COMPACT_ATOMS: atom_id res chain seq x y z
N MET A 1 23.47 43.20 0.90
CA MET A 1 22.92 42.36 1.98
C MET A 1 22.09 41.26 1.33
N LYS A 2 22.65 40.06 1.16
CA LYS A 2 21.93 38.93 0.53
C LYS A 2 20.83 38.50 1.51
N ILE A 3 19.57 38.72 1.13
CA ILE A 3 18.42 38.16 1.86
C ILE A 3 18.63 36.65 1.85
N GLN A 4 18.88 36.11 3.03
CA GLN A 4 18.97 34.69 3.29
C GLN A 4 17.61 34.11 2.86
N LEU A 5 17.56 33.46 1.70
CA LEU A 5 16.41 32.68 1.28
C LEU A 5 16.15 31.70 2.42
N ASN A 6 15.11 31.97 3.21
CA ASN A 6 14.58 31.01 4.15
C ASN A 6 14.36 29.73 3.34
N SER A 7 15.20 28.73 3.55
CA SER A 7 14.98 27.40 2.98
C SER A 7 13.62 26.97 3.50
N MET A 8 12.59 27.00 2.65
CA MET A 8 11.28 26.47 3.02
C MET A 8 11.50 25.03 3.47
N ARG A 9 11.42 24.82 4.78
CA ARG A 9 11.59 23.51 5.40
C ARG A 9 10.33 22.71 5.10
N HIS A 10 10.48 21.56 4.45
CA HIS A 10 9.34 20.78 3.98
C HIS A 10 8.81 19.85 5.05
N THR A 11 7.48 19.72 5.11
CA THR A 11 6.85 18.66 5.90
C THR A 11 7.11 17.31 5.25
N GLU A 12 7.11 16.24 6.05
CA GLU A 12 7.22 14.87 5.56
C GLU A 12 6.17 14.56 4.48
N SER A 13 4.93 15.03 4.66
CA SER A 13 3.85 14.93 3.67
C SER A 13 4.23 15.59 2.33
N THR A 14 4.84 16.76 2.36
CA THR A 14 5.31 17.44 1.14
C THR A 14 6.40 16.61 0.44
N ILE A 15 7.33 16.03 1.20
CA ILE A 15 8.41 15.19 0.65
C ILE A 15 7.82 13.91 0.03
N LYS A 16 6.91 13.23 0.73
CA LYS A 16 6.21 12.03 0.22
C LYS A 16 5.49 12.30 -1.09
N LEU A 17 4.78 13.41 -1.19
CA LEU A 17 4.03 13.78 -2.39
C LEU A 17 4.94 13.98 -3.60
N HIS A 18 6.00 14.80 -3.45
CA HIS A 18 6.97 15.03 -4.53
C HIS A 18 7.76 13.76 -4.86
N LEU A 19 8.03 12.90 -3.87
CA LEU A 19 8.65 11.61 -4.12
C LEU A 19 7.76 10.74 -5.00
N ILE A 20 6.45 10.70 -4.73
CA ILE A 20 5.51 9.93 -5.54
C ILE A 20 5.43 10.48 -6.98
N GLU A 21 5.42 11.80 -7.15
CA GLU A 21 5.51 12.45 -8.47
C GLU A 21 6.78 12.01 -9.21
N TRP A 22 7.94 12.10 -8.55
CA TRP A 22 9.21 11.63 -9.10
C TRP A 22 9.19 10.14 -9.45
N LEU A 23 8.53 9.29 -8.64
CA LEU A 23 8.37 7.87 -8.92
C LEU A 23 7.49 7.62 -10.15
N GLU A 24 6.45 8.43 -10.37
CA GLU A 24 5.61 8.38 -11.57
C GLU A 24 6.44 8.75 -12.82
N GLU A 25 7.13 9.89 -12.79
CA GLU A 25 7.98 10.39 -13.89
C GLU A 25 9.09 9.39 -14.27
N ASN A 26 9.60 8.61 -13.30
CA ASN A 26 10.64 7.61 -13.51
C ASN A 26 10.10 6.19 -13.75
N GLY A 27 8.78 6.03 -13.97
CA GLY A 27 8.16 4.77 -14.37
C GLY A 27 8.06 3.71 -13.27
N TYR A 28 8.25 4.08 -12.01
CA TYR A 28 8.09 3.16 -10.87
C TYR A 28 6.63 2.81 -10.59
N LEU A 29 5.68 3.64 -11.04
CA LEU A 29 4.26 3.46 -10.73
C LEU A 29 3.48 2.65 -11.78
N ASN A 30 4.16 2.08 -12.77
CA ASN A 30 3.56 1.16 -13.74
C ASN A 30 3.10 -0.14 -13.06
N ASP A 31 1.82 -0.50 -13.23
CA ASP A 31 1.16 -1.64 -12.55
C ASP A 31 1.47 -1.68 -11.03
N ALA A 32 1.43 -0.52 -10.39
CA ALA A 32 1.83 -0.35 -9.01
C ALA A 32 0.64 -0.15 -8.06
N VAL A 33 0.89 -0.48 -6.80
CA VAL A 33 0.16 0.09 -5.66
C VAL A 33 1.17 0.81 -4.79
N VAL A 34 0.92 2.10 -4.56
CA VAL A 34 1.65 2.94 -3.60
C VAL A 34 1.00 2.81 -2.23
N ILE A 35 1.81 2.56 -1.22
CA ILE A 35 1.36 2.35 0.15
C ILE A 35 2.10 3.33 1.05
N ASN A 36 1.36 4.18 1.73
CA ASN A 36 1.90 5.06 2.77
C ASN A 36 1.96 4.30 4.10
N GLU A 37 3.06 4.46 4.85
CA GLU A 37 3.20 3.94 6.21
C GLU A 37 2.97 2.41 6.33
N LEU A 38 3.53 1.63 5.40
CA LEU A 38 3.36 0.18 5.36
C LEU A 38 4.01 -0.46 6.60
N PRO A 39 3.25 -1.16 7.47
CA PRO A 39 3.83 -1.89 8.58
C PRO A 39 4.76 -2.99 8.09
N VAL A 40 5.97 -3.00 8.62
CA VAL A 40 6.98 -4.02 8.36
C VAL A 40 7.13 -4.83 9.63
N ALA A 41 6.47 -6.00 9.65
CA ALA A 41 6.44 -6.85 10.84
C ALA A 41 7.86 -7.32 11.22
N ASP A 42 8.27 -6.95 12.44
CA ASP A 42 9.35 -7.60 13.16
C ASP A 42 8.75 -8.74 14.01
N ARG A 43 9.44 -9.89 14.05
CA ARG A 43 8.96 -11.06 14.82
C ARG A 43 9.23 -10.92 16.32
N SER A 44 9.88 -9.83 16.75
CA SER A 44 10.10 -9.53 18.16
C SER A 44 8.81 -9.09 18.84
N ARG A 45 8.49 -9.71 19.98
CA ARG A 45 7.35 -9.37 20.86
C ARG A 45 7.55 -8.05 21.63
N THR A 46 8.59 -7.28 21.29
CA THR A 46 8.91 -6.00 21.92
C THR A 46 8.99 -4.90 20.87
N SER A 47 8.30 -3.80 21.16
CA SER A 47 8.39 -2.47 20.54
C SER A 47 7.74 -2.26 19.16
N PHE A 48 6.92 -1.22 19.09
CA PHE A 48 6.24 -0.59 17.95
C PHE A 48 6.59 -1.13 16.56
N ALA A 49 5.57 -1.59 15.82
CA ALA A 49 5.72 -2.03 14.43
C ALA A 49 6.40 -0.92 13.61
N ARG A 50 7.63 -1.20 13.13
CA ARG A 50 8.33 -0.29 12.21
C ARG A 50 7.50 -0.16 10.94
N ARG A 51 7.45 1.04 10.39
CA ARG A 51 6.72 1.35 9.15
C ARG A 51 7.73 1.94 8.19
N ILE A 52 7.63 1.52 6.93
CA ILE A 52 8.35 2.19 5.86
C ILE A 52 7.46 3.30 5.32
N ASP A 53 8.05 4.48 5.09
CA ASP A 53 7.30 5.69 4.76
C ASP A 53 6.49 5.53 3.48
N ILE A 54 7.13 5.06 2.41
CA ILE A 54 6.48 4.72 1.15
C ILE A 54 6.92 3.33 0.70
N ALA A 55 5.96 2.49 0.35
CA ALA A 55 6.21 1.23 -0.34
C ALA A 55 5.54 1.21 -1.72
N VAL A 56 6.19 0.56 -2.68
CA VAL A 56 5.65 0.34 -4.03
C VAL A 56 5.64 -1.15 -4.30
N ALA A 57 4.46 -1.66 -4.66
CA ALA A 57 4.25 -3.05 -5.08
C ALA A 57 3.90 -3.10 -6.58
N ASN A 58 4.89 -3.44 -7.43
CA ASN A 58 4.80 -3.41 -8.90
C ASN A 58 5.49 -4.62 -9.57
N GLY A 59 5.20 -5.82 -9.07
CA GLY A 59 5.96 -7.05 -9.40
C GLY A 59 7.30 -7.16 -8.65
N LYS A 60 7.76 -6.05 -8.08
CA LYS A 60 8.80 -5.98 -7.05
C LYS A 60 8.25 -5.30 -5.80
N LEU A 61 8.92 -5.49 -4.68
CA LEU A 61 8.67 -4.73 -3.45
C LEU A 61 9.78 -3.71 -3.27
N LEU A 62 9.43 -2.43 -3.41
CA LEU A 62 10.35 -1.31 -3.22
C LEU A 62 9.95 -0.57 -1.94
N GLY A 63 10.94 -0.21 -1.14
CA GLY A 63 10.74 0.48 0.13
C GLY A 63 11.53 1.77 0.18
N PHE A 64 10.90 2.87 0.56
CA PHE A 64 11.50 4.20 0.67
C PHE A 64 11.34 4.69 2.11
N GLU A 65 12.46 4.91 2.78
CA GLU A 65 12.53 5.57 4.09
C GLU A 65 12.96 7.02 3.88
N ILE A 66 12.24 7.97 4.48
CA ILE A 66 12.44 9.41 4.33
C ILE A 66 13.13 9.96 5.59
N LYS A 67 14.10 10.86 5.40
CA LYS A 67 14.74 11.64 6.46
C LYS A 67 14.68 13.12 6.12
N SER A 68 13.66 13.79 6.64
CA SER A 68 13.43 15.23 6.54
C SER A 68 14.51 16.02 7.26
N GLU A 69 14.49 17.35 7.15
CA GLU A 69 15.41 18.20 7.92
C GLU A 69 15.21 18.12 9.45
N TYR A 70 14.10 17.57 9.92
CA TYR A 70 13.77 17.48 11.35
C TYR A 70 14.08 16.11 11.97
N ASP A 71 14.42 15.13 11.15
CA ASP A 71 14.66 13.76 11.61
C ASP A 71 16.00 13.59 12.34
N SER A 72 16.15 12.44 13.01
CA SER A 72 17.44 11.91 13.43
C SER A 72 17.77 10.62 12.67
N LEU A 73 19.06 10.27 12.62
CA LEU A 73 19.54 9.06 11.96
C LEU A 73 19.71 7.87 12.93
N ASP A 74 19.45 8.06 14.22
CA ASP A 74 19.78 7.09 15.28
C ASP A 74 19.14 5.71 15.06
N ARG A 75 17.97 5.70 14.41
CA ARG A 75 17.22 4.46 14.12
C ARG A 75 17.50 3.89 12.73
N LEU A 76 18.19 4.62 11.87
CA LEU A 76 18.30 4.29 10.44
C LEU A 76 18.98 2.94 10.21
N GLU A 77 20.05 2.63 10.93
CA GLU A 77 20.76 1.37 10.75
C GLU A 77 19.86 0.15 11.04
N GLY A 78 19.11 0.19 12.15
CA GLY A 78 18.16 -0.86 12.51
C GLY A 78 16.98 -0.96 11.52
N GLN A 79 16.51 0.18 11.02
CA GLN A 79 15.50 0.25 9.96
C GLN A 79 16.00 -0.42 8.67
N LEU A 80 17.19 -0.06 8.18
CA LEU A 80 17.78 -0.65 6.98
C LEU A 80 18.00 -2.16 7.13
N LYS A 81 18.51 -2.62 8.27
CA LYS A 81 18.66 -4.05 8.58
C LYS A 81 17.32 -4.81 8.47
N LEU A 82 16.22 -4.22 8.92
CA LEU A 82 14.88 -4.82 8.79
C LEU A 82 14.37 -4.77 7.35
N TYR A 83 14.42 -3.61 6.71
CA TYR A 83 13.85 -3.40 5.38
C TYR A 83 14.56 -4.23 4.30
N HIS A 84 15.88 -4.43 4.40
CA HIS A 84 16.62 -5.29 3.47
C HIS A 84 16.19 -6.75 3.50
N LYS A 85 15.57 -7.23 4.59
CA LYS A 85 14.97 -8.57 4.66
C LYS A 85 13.66 -8.67 3.89
N ARG A 86 13.02 -7.53 3.60
CA ARG A 86 11.60 -7.46 3.19
C ARG A 86 11.39 -6.90 1.79
N PHE A 87 12.19 -5.92 1.39
CA PHE A 87 12.06 -5.22 0.10
C PHE A 87 13.19 -5.60 -0.85
N ASP A 88 12.86 -5.82 -2.13
CA ASP A 88 13.86 -6.12 -3.16
C ASP A 88 14.85 -5.00 -3.36
N LYS A 89 14.41 -3.76 -3.10
CA LYS A 89 15.25 -2.58 -3.11
C LYS A 89 14.77 -1.62 -2.04
N VAL A 90 15.73 -1.13 -1.27
CA VAL A 90 15.52 -0.11 -0.24
C VAL A 90 16.15 1.19 -0.70
N PHE A 91 15.42 2.27 -0.50
CA PHE A 91 15.83 3.63 -0.78
C PHE A 91 15.82 4.41 0.54
N VAL A 92 16.84 5.24 0.74
CA VAL A 92 16.82 6.33 1.73
C VAL A 92 16.69 7.63 0.97
N VAL A 93 15.66 8.41 1.28
CA VAL A 93 15.38 9.71 0.68
C VAL A 93 15.63 10.77 1.73
N CYS A 94 16.71 11.54 1.63
CA CYS A 94 17.19 12.37 2.73
C CYS A 94 17.46 13.82 2.34
N ALA A 95 17.31 14.72 3.32
CA ALA A 95 17.74 16.09 3.19
C ALA A 95 19.27 16.17 3.02
N PRO A 96 19.80 17.23 2.36
CA PRO A 96 21.23 17.28 1.98
C PRO A 96 22.19 17.16 3.17
N LYS A 97 21.81 17.67 4.35
CA LYS A 97 22.62 17.57 5.57
C LYS A 97 22.86 16.12 6.04
N PHE A 98 22.05 15.17 5.58
CA PHE A 98 22.15 13.76 5.98
C PHE A 98 22.86 12.90 4.94
N THR A 99 23.05 13.38 3.70
CA THR A 99 23.54 12.56 2.58
C THR A 99 24.86 11.84 2.91
N SER A 100 25.87 12.57 3.38
CA SER A 100 27.17 11.97 3.75
C SER A 100 27.04 10.90 4.83
N LYS A 101 26.26 11.18 5.88
CA LYS A 101 26.10 10.23 6.99
C LYS A 101 25.26 9.02 6.60
N VAL A 102 24.25 9.20 5.76
CA VAL A 102 23.46 8.11 5.20
C VAL A 102 24.33 7.21 4.32
N LEU A 103 25.25 7.76 3.52
CA LEU A 103 26.20 6.97 2.72
C LEU A 103 27.14 6.11 3.58
N GLU A 104 27.54 6.59 4.76
CA GLU A 104 28.33 5.80 5.73
C GLU A 104 27.51 4.64 6.34
N ILE A 105 26.23 4.88 6.65
CA ILE A 105 25.35 3.88 7.29
C ILE A 105 24.81 2.86 6.27
N ALA A 106 24.52 3.32 5.06
CA ALA A 106 23.84 2.54 4.05
C ALA A 106 24.80 1.60 3.32
N SER A 107 24.50 0.30 3.33
CA SER A 107 25.23 -0.66 2.49
C SER A 107 25.13 -0.32 0.99
N PRO A 108 26.07 -0.76 0.13
CA PRO A 108 26.04 -0.50 -1.32
C PRO A 108 24.79 -0.99 -2.06
N SER A 109 24.00 -1.89 -1.46
CA SER A 109 22.72 -2.36 -2.02
C SER A 109 21.57 -1.37 -1.82
N THR A 110 21.68 -0.43 -0.87
CA THR A 110 20.72 0.65 -0.62
C THR A 110 20.88 1.76 -1.66
N SER A 111 19.78 2.30 -2.18
CA SER A 111 19.87 3.55 -2.95
C SER A 111 19.73 4.75 -2.04
N VAL A 112 20.56 5.77 -2.24
CA VAL A 112 20.46 7.03 -1.50
C VAL A 112 20.05 8.10 -2.50
N ILE A 113 18.95 8.77 -2.18
CA ILE A 113 18.39 9.88 -2.95
C ILE A 113 18.41 11.11 -2.05
N GLU A 114 19.15 12.12 -2.47
CA GLU A 114 19.11 13.43 -1.86
C GLU A 114 17.95 14.21 -2.47
N PHE A 115 17.15 14.87 -1.64
CA PHE A 115 16.19 15.86 -2.13
C PHE A 115 16.68 17.27 -1.85
N GLU A 116 16.50 18.16 -2.84
CA GLU A 116 16.85 19.57 -2.74
C GLU A 116 15.62 20.42 -3.07
N ASN A 117 15.47 21.55 -2.38
CA ASN A 117 14.46 22.54 -2.73
C ASN A 117 15.03 23.51 -3.78
N ASP A 118 14.42 23.58 -4.96
CA ASP A 118 14.83 24.51 -6.01
C ASP A 118 14.06 25.84 -6.01
N GLY A 119 13.22 26.05 -4.99
CA GLY A 119 12.38 27.24 -4.82
C GLY A 119 10.95 27.07 -5.33
N GLN A 120 10.67 26.05 -6.16
CA GLN A 120 9.33 25.75 -6.66
C GLN A 120 8.91 24.31 -6.36
N LYS A 121 9.83 23.35 -6.46
CA LYS A 121 9.59 21.94 -6.18
C LYS A 121 10.79 21.28 -5.49
N LEU A 122 10.55 20.08 -4.96
CA LEU A 122 11.65 19.20 -4.58
C LEU A 122 12.22 18.51 -5.81
N ARG A 123 13.53 18.62 -6.01
CA ARG A 123 14.29 17.81 -6.96
C ARG A 123 14.93 16.64 -6.24
N PHE A 124 14.99 15.50 -6.90
CA PHE A 124 15.60 14.29 -6.35
C PHE A 124 16.84 13.91 -7.15
N LYS A 125 17.97 13.80 -6.46
CA LYS A 125 19.27 13.43 -7.02
C LYS A 125 19.73 12.12 -6.42
N VAL A 126 20.08 11.16 -7.28
CA VAL A 126 20.59 9.86 -6.82
C VAL A 126 22.06 10.02 -6.41
N ALA A 127 22.35 9.93 -5.11
CA ALA A 127 23.70 9.95 -4.56
C ALA A 127 24.36 8.56 -4.57
N GLN A 128 23.56 7.50 -4.41
CA GLN A 128 24.02 6.11 -4.53
C GLN A 128 22.98 5.25 -5.24
N LYS A 129 23.39 4.51 -6.28
CA LYS A 129 22.52 3.58 -7.01
C LYS A 129 22.67 2.16 -6.44
N GLY A 130 21.75 1.79 -5.56
CA GLY A 130 21.65 0.43 -5.04
C GLY A 130 21.10 -0.58 -6.06
N LYS A 131 21.32 -1.86 -5.79
CA LYS A 131 20.90 -2.98 -6.64
C LYS A 131 19.57 -3.56 -6.21
N ILE A 132 18.76 -4.00 -7.19
CA ILE A 132 17.56 -4.81 -6.93
C ILE A 132 18.02 -6.24 -6.63
N THR A 133 17.55 -6.81 -5.52
CA THR A 133 17.79 -8.22 -5.16
C THR A 133 16.48 -8.88 -4.75
N LEU A 134 15.97 -9.79 -5.58
CA LEU A 134 14.74 -10.53 -5.26
C LEU A 134 14.91 -11.34 -3.98
N LYS A 135 13.99 -11.16 -3.04
CA LYS A 135 13.99 -11.93 -1.79
C LYS A 135 13.60 -13.38 -2.00
N LYS A 136 14.36 -14.26 -1.35
CA LYS A 136 14.26 -15.73 -1.44
C LYS A 136 13.73 -16.38 -0.15
N SER A 137 13.57 -15.60 0.92
CA SER A 137 13.06 -16.11 2.20
C SER A 137 11.53 -16.14 2.17
N ALA A 138 10.95 -17.35 2.17
CA ALA A 138 9.51 -17.54 2.22
C ALA A 138 8.90 -16.85 3.45
N ASN A 139 9.51 -17.04 4.62
CA ASN A 139 9.08 -16.45 5.88
C ASN A 139 9.05 -14.92 5.86
N ASP A 140 9.92 -14.29 5.08
CA ASP A 140 9.99 -12.84 4.98
C ASP A 140 8.95 -12.30 3.99
N LEU A 141 8.71 -13.01 2.89
CA LEU A 141 7.67 -12.67 1.91
C LEU A 141 6.26 -12.88 2.49
N LEU A 142 6.04 -14.01 3.19
CA LEU A 142 4.77 -14.33 3.84
C LEU A 142 4.46 -13.37 4.99
N SER A 143 5.44 -12.61 5.49
CA SER A 143 5.23 -11.61 6.54
C SER A 143 4.18 -10.55 6.17
N PHE A 144 4.02 -10.27 4.87
CA PHE A 144 3.00 -9.35 4.34
C PHE A 144 1.64 -10.02 4.08
N VAL A 145 1.57 -11.34 4.16
CA VAL A 145 0.35 -12.11 3.90
C VAL A 145 -0.40 -12.33 5.20
N ASN A 146 -1.70 -12.04 5.20
CA ASN A 146 -2.55 -12.30 6.36
C ASN A 146 -2.92 -13.80 6.42
N GLN A 147 -3.29 -14.29 7.60
CA GLN A 147 -3.53 -15.72 7.82
C GLN A 147 -4.66 -16.27 6.93
N LYS A 148 -5.71 -15.47 6.68
CA LYS A 148 -6.83 -15.85 5.84
C LYS A 148 -6.39 -16.11 4.39
N GLU A 149 -5.53 -15.28 3.83
CA GLU A 149 -4.99 -15.46 2.48
C GLU A 149 -4.08 -16.69 2.38
N ILE A 150 -3.25 -16.97 3.38
CA ILE A 150 -2.42 -18.20 3.42
C ILE A 150 -3.31 -19.44 3.42
N LEU A 151 -4.33 -19.48 4.29
CA LEU A 151 -5.28 -20.58 4.37
C LEU A 151 -6.05 -20.76 3.06
N SER A 152 -6.50 -19.66 2.46
CA SER A 152 -7.16 -19.67 1.14
C SER A 152 -6.25 -20.29 0.07
N LYS A 153 -4.99 -19.88 0.02
CA LYS A 153 -4.02 -20.40 -0.96
C LYS A 153 -3.72 -21.89 -0.76
N LEU A 154 -3.57 -22.34 0.48
CA LEU A 154 -3.35 -23.75 0.81
C LEU A 154 -4.56 -24.62 0.42
N LYS A 155 -5.78 -24.16 0.70
CA LYS A 155 -7.01 -24.84 0.28
C LYS A 155 -7.12 -24.96 -1.25
N GLN A 156 -6.75 -23.91 -2.00
CA GLN A 156 -6.69 -23.97 -3.47
C GLN A 156 -5.70 -25.02 -3.98
N LYS A 157 -4.62 -25.27 -3.23
CA LYS A 157 -3.65 -26.34 -3.50
C LYS A 157 -4.10 -27.72 -2.99
N LYS A 158 -5.36 -27.85 -2.57
CA LYS A 158 -5.97 -29.08 -2.02
C LYS A 158 -5.25 -29.61 -0.77
N VAL A 159 -4.58 -28.73 -0.03
CA VAL A 159 -3.97 -29.08 1.27
C VAL A 159 -5.05 -29.01 2.33
N ASN A 160 -5.20 -30.09 3.11
CA ASN A 160 -6.10 -30.10 4.26
C ASN A 160 -5.43 -29.38 5.43
N VAL A 161 -5.98 -28.23 5.84
CA VAL A 161 -5.39 -27.37 6.88
C VAL A 161 -6.34 -27.27 8.06
N LYS A 162 -5.84 -27.57 9.27
CA LYS A 162 -6.57 -27.34 10.52
C LYS A 162 -6.61 -25.84 10.82
N ASN A 163 -7.73 -25.35 11.34
CA ASN A 163 -7.88 -23.92 11.68
C ASN A 163 -7.03 -23.49 12.89
N SER A 164 -6.47 -24.43 13.66
CA SER A 164 -5.70 -24.18 14.88
C SER A 164 -4.20 -23.95 14.68
N LEU A 165 -3.71 -23.97 13.44
CA LEU A 165 -2.27 -23.81 13.17
C LEU A 165 -1.79 -22.40 13.52
N SER A 166 -0.63 -22.33 14.15
CA SER A 166 0.11 -21.10 14.39
C SER A 166 0.62 -20.49 13.09
N ARG A 167 1.00 -19.20 13.14
CA ARG A 167 1.58 -18.50 11.99
C ARG A 167 2.86 -19.18 11.47
N SER A 168 3.68 -19.73 12.37
CA SER A 168 4.93 -20.42 11.99
C SER A 168 4.64 -21.71 11.23
N GLU A 169 3.70 -22.53 11.74
CA GLU A 169 3.29 -23.78 11.09
C GLU A 169 2.66 -23.50 9.72
N LEU A 170 1.86 -22.44 9.60
CA LEU A 170 1.30 -22.03 8.32
C LEU A 170 2.37 -21.58 7.32
N TYR A 171 3.43 -20.92 7.78
CA TYR A 171 4.52 -20.49 6.91
C TYR A 171 5.32 -21.67 6.40
N GLU A 172 5.66 -22.60 7.30
CA GLU A 172 6.37 -23.82 6.96
C GLU A 172 5.58 -24.64 5.94
N LEU A 173 4.30 -24.90 6.22
CA LEU A 173 3.41 -25.61 5.30
C LEU A 173 3.30 -24.92 3.94
N CYS A 174 3.15 -23.59 3.94
CA CYS A 174 3.12 -22.80 2.70
C CYS A 174 4.44 -22.92 1.92
N SER A 175 5.58 -22.88 2.60
CA SER A 175 6.91 -23.02 1.98
C SER A 175 7.22 -24.41 1.44
N ASN A 176 6.62 -25.45 2.02
CA ASN A 176 6.75 -26.82 1.54
C ASN A 176 5.89 -27.10 0.30
N VAL A 177 4.81 -26.34 0.11
CA VAL A 177 3.82 -26.55 -0.96
C VAL A 177 4.02 -25.62 -2.15
N LEU A 178 4.53 -24.41 -1.92
CA LEU A 178 4.66 -23.37 -2.94
C LEU A 178 6.13 -23.09 -3.29
N SER A 179 6.37 -22.85 -4.58
CA SER A 179 7.66 -22.30 -5.00
C SER A 179 7.88 -20.90 -4.45
N ILE A 180 9.13 -20.46 -4.32
CA ILE A 180 9.42 -19.11 -3.86
C ILE A 180 8.84 -18.03 -4.78
N LYS A 181 8.71 -18.34 -6.07
CA LYS A 181 8.06 -17.48 -7.07
C LYS A 181 6.57 -17.33 -6.77
N ASP A 182 5.87 -18.42 -6.44
CA ASP A 182 4.45 -18.38 -6.10
C ASP A 182 4.18 -17.66 -4.77
N ILE A 183 5.05 -17.86 -3.78
CA ILE A 183 4.97 -17.16 -2.49
C ILE A 183 5.17 -15.65 -2.70
N ARG A 184 6.10 -15.28 -3.58
CA ARG A 184 6.33 -13.89 -3.95
C ARG A 184 5.11 -13.28 -4.63
N THR A 185 4.52 -13.98 -5.61
CA THR A 185 3.28 -13.55 -6.27
C THR A 185 2.17 -13.38 -5.24
N LEU A 186 1.98 -14.35 -4.34
CA LEU A 186 0.99 -14.25 -3.26
C LEU A 186 1.20 -13.00 -2.41
N SER A 187 2.44 -12.75 -1.98
CA SER A 187 2.80 -11.58 -1.15
C SER A 187 2.47 -10.25 -1.83
N ILE A 188 2.88 -10.09 -3.09
CA ILE A 188 2.64 -8.86 -3.87
C ILE A 188 1.15 -8.66 -4.13
N GLU A 189 0.44 -9.73 -4.51
CA GLU A 189 -1.00 -9.63 -4.77
C GLU A 189 -1.80 -9.32 -3.50
N THR A 190 -1.44 -9.90 -2.35
CA THR A 190 -2.07 -9.53 -1.07
C THR A 190 -1.85 -8.06 -0.75
N LEU A 191 -0.65 -7.51 -0.95
CA LEU A 191 -0.41 -6.08 -0.77
C LEU A 191 -1.21 -5.25 -1.77
N LYS A 192 -1.22 -5.61 -3.05
CA LYS A 192 -2.01 -4.89 -4.06
C LYS A 192 -3.48 -4.88 -3.66
N GLN A 193 -4.07 -6.02 -3.32
CA GLN A 193 -5.47 -6.13 -2.91
C GLN A 193 -5.80 -5.28 -1.67
N ASN A 194 -4.98 -5.36 -0.62
CA ASN A 194 -5.24 -4.66 0.65
C ASN A 194 -5.16 -3.13 0.54
N TYR A 195 -4.44 -2.61 -0.46
CA TYR A 195 -4.16 -1.17 -0.59
C TYR A 195 -4.67 -0.56 -1.91
N ARG A 196 -5.24 -1.36 -2.84
CA ARG A 196 -5.72 -0.89 -4.15
C ARG A 196 -6.73 0.24 -4.04
N SER A 197 -7.72 0.10 -3.15
CA SER A 197 -8.79 1.11 -2.98
C SER A 197 -8.21 2.49 -2.61
N ARG A 198 -7.31 2.52 -1.62
CA ARG A 198 -6.60 3.74 -1.18
C ARG A 198 -5.74 4.34 -2.27
N HIS A 199 -4.95 3.49 -2.95
CA HIS A 199 -4.14 3.91 -4.09
C HIS A 199 -5.00 4.51 -5.21
N ASN A 200 -6.10 3.86 -5.60
CA ASN A 200 -6.98 4.36 -6.66
C ASN A 200 -7.63 5.69 -6.28
N ALA A 201 -8.09 5.84 -5.04
CA ALA A 201 -8.63 7.10 -4.53
C ALA A 201 -7.59 8.22 -4.57
N PHE A 202 -6.35 7.92 -4.18
CA PHE A 202 -5.22 8.82 -4.25
C PHE A 202 -4.88 9.23 -5.69
N MET A 203 -4.72 8.28 -6.61
CA MET A 203 -4.43 8.56 -8.02
C MET A 203 -5.54 9.40 -8.68
N LYS A 204 -6.82 9.10 -8.36
CA LYS A 204 -7.96 9.91 -8.81
C LYS A 204 -7.88 11.34 -8.27
N SER A 205 -7.49 11.51 -7.01
CA SER A 205 -7.34 12.83 -6.38
C SER A 205 -6.22 13.64 -7.03
N ILE A 206 -5.06 13.04 -7.30
CA ILE A 206 -3.96 13.72 -8.01
C ILE A 206 -4.39 14.12 -9.43
N LYS A 207 -5.01 13.21 -10.17
CA LYS A 207 -5.46 13.49 -11.55
C LYS A 207 -6.41 14.69 -11.63
N ASN A 208 -7.26 14.85 -10.62
CA ASN A 208 -8.25 15.93 -10.59
C ASN A 208 -7.70 17.25 -10.03
N ASN A 209 -6.80 17.18 -9.06
CA ASN A 209 -6.41 18.34 -8.24
C ASN A 209 -4.94 18.74 -8.38
N GLY A 210 -4.14 17.98 -9.13
CA GLY A 210 -2.69 18.02 -9.12
C GLY A 210 -2.10 17.40 -7.84
N TYR A 211 -0.76 17.36 -7.78
CA TYR A 211 -0.03 16.93 -6.59
C TYR A 211 -0.20 17.96 -5.47
N LYS A 212 -1.16 17.72 -4.56
CA LYS A 212 -1.37 18.53 -3.34
C LYS A 212 -1.21 17.70 -2.06
N PRO A 213 -0.70 18.27 -0.95
CA PRO A 213 -0.55 17.52 0.30
C PRO A 213 -1.84 16.87 0.80
N SER A 214 -3.00 17.47 0.53
CA SER A 214 -4.31 16.91 0.86
C SER A 214 -4.60 15.57 0.17
N CYS A 215 -3.97 15.26 -0.96
CA CYS A 215 -4.16 13.98 -1.64
C CYS A 215 -3.71 12.80 -0.77
N LEU A 216 -2.64 12.96 0.04
CA LEU A 216 -2.10 11.89 0.88
C LEU A 216 -3.09 11.34 1.90
N HIS A 217 -4.14 12.10 2.27
CA HIS A 217 -5.24 11.61 3.10
C HIS A 217 -5.85 10.32 2.53
N HIS A 218 -5.97 10.18 1.21
CA HIS A 218 -6.55 8.99 0.59
C HIS A 218 -5.69 7.73 0.78
N LEU A 219 -4.38 7.87 1.02
CA LEU A 219 -3.50 6.74 1.35
C LEU A 219 -3.56 6.31 2.82
N SER A 220 -4.22 7.08 3.69
CA SER A 220 -4.37 6.75 5.11
C SER A 220 -5.42 5.66 5.35
N ALA A 221 -5.28 4.88 6.43
CA ALA A 221 -6.26 3.82 6.76
C ALA A 221 -7.65 4.38 7.14
N SER A 222 -7.72 5.62 7.64
CA SER A 222 -8.95 6.28 8.09
C SER A 222 -9.85 6.76 6.94
N SER A 223 -9.30 7.02 5.75
CA SER A 223 -10.07 7.50 4.58
C SER A 223 -11.00 6.45 3.99
N SER A 224 -10.58 5.17 4.00
CA SER A 224 -11.32 4.05 3.40
C SER A 224 -12.62 3.68 4.13
N LYS A 225 -12.76 4.00 5.43
CA LYS A 225 -13.99 3.68 6.20
C LYS A 225 -15.20 4.51 5.75
N THR A 226 -14.98 5.72 5.24
CA THR A 226 -16.06 6.63 4.85
C THR A 226 -16.61 6.33 3.46
N GLN A 227 -15.78 5.80 2.55
CA GLN A 227 -16.20 5.40 1.19
C GLN A 227 -16.84 4.01 1.14
N ASP A 228 -16.32 3.03 1.91
CA ASP A 228 -16.95 1.70 1.94
C ASP A 228 -18.37 1.77 2.55
N ASN A 229 -18.59 2.57 3.59
CA ASN A 229 -19.91 2.75 4.18
C ASN A 229 -20.92 3.41 3.22
N THR A 230 -20.50 4.39 2.42
CA THR A 230 -21.38 5.04 1.44
C THR A 230 -21.69 4.14 0.24
N LEU A 231 -20.71 3.35 -0.24
CA LEU A 231 -20.94 2.35 -1.29
C LEU A 231 -21.82 1.18 -0.81
N THR A 232 -21.68 0.74 0.44
CA THR A 232 -22.56 -0.30 1.02
C THR A 232 -23.97 0.23 1.30
N ASN A 233 -24.12 1.50 1.68
CA ASN A 233 -25.43 2.10 1.89
C ASN A 233 -26.14 2.37 0.57
N ALA A 234 -25.44 2.85 -0.45
CA ALA A 234 -25.99 3.02 -1.80
C ALA A 234 -26.48 1.69 -2.39
N LYS A 235 -25.70 0.62 -2.27
CA LYS A 235 -26.15 -0.73 -2.71
C LYS A 235 -27.37 -1.23 -1.93
N LYS A 236 -27.44 -0.98 -0.62
CA LYS A 236 -28.62 -1.35 0.18
C LYS A 236 -29.86 -0.55 -0.20
N GLU A 237 -29.71 0.72 -0.52
CA GLU A 237 -30.81 1.58 -0.98
C GLU A 237 -31.31 1.13 -2.36
N ASP A 238 -30.40 0.82 -3.29
CA ASP A 238 -30.74 0.29 -4.61
C ASP A 238 -31.43 -1.08 -4.52
N ASP A 239 -30.90 -2.01 -3.72
CA ASP A 239 -31.50 -3.34 -3.51
C ASP A 239 -32.90 -3.24 -2.87
N MET A 240 -33.09 -2.31 -1.93
CA MET A 240 -34.38 -2.06 -1.28
C MET A 240 -35.39 -1.39 -2.23
N PHE A 241 -34.92 -0.51 -3.12
CA PHE A 241 -35.76 0.10 -4.15
C PHE A 241 -36.26 -0.94 -5.16
N ILE A 242 -35.38 -1.83 -5.63
CA ILE A 242 -35.75 -2.92 -6.54
C ILE A 242 -36.72 -3.91 -5.88
N ALA A 243 -36.50 -4.26 -4.60
CA ALA A 243 -37.41 -5.13 -3.85
C ALA A 243 -38.82 -4.53 -3.73
N ASN A 244 -38.94 -3.22 -3.49
CA ASN A 244 -40.23 -2.53 -3.42
C ASN A 244 -40.96 -2.49 -4.76
N ILE A 245 -40.26 -2.28 -5.88
CA ILE A 245 -40.86 -2.33 -7.22
C ILE A 245 -41.41 -3.74 -7.52
N LEU A 246 -40.66 -4.78 -7.17
CA LEU A 246 -41.08 -6.16 -7.37
C LEU A 246 -42.31 -6.51 -6.52
N ALA A 247 -42.37 -6.07 -5.27
CA ALA A 247 -43.52 -6.28 -4.37
C ALA A 247 -44.80 -5.56 -4.84
N GLN A 248 -44.68 -4.38 -5.46
CA GLN A 248 -45.83 -3.68 -6.04
C GLN A 248 -46.33 -4.35 -7.33
N SER A 249 -45.43 -4.95 -8.11
CA SER A 249 -45.79 -5.68 -9.33
C SER A 249 -46.53 -6.99 -9.07
N THR A 250 -46.28 -7.66 -7.94
CA THR A 250 -46.96 -8.91 -7.56
C THR A 250 -48.36 -8.66 -7.00
N GLN A 251 -48.60 -7.53 -6.32
CA GLN A 251 -49.94 -7.13 -5.88
C GLN A 251 -50.87 -6.76 -7.04
N ASN A 252 -50.34 -6.26 -8.16
CA ASN A 252 -51.15 -5.88 -9.33
C ASN A 252 -51.52 -7.05 -10.26
N LYS A 253 -50.96 -8.25 -10.06
CA LYS A 253 -51.31 -9.47 -10.83
C LYS A 253 -52.41 -10.33 -10.19
N MET A 254 -52.94 -9.96 -9.03
CA MET A 254 -54.05 -10.66 -8.35
C MET A 254 -55.36 -9.84 -8.28
N ARG A 255 -55.73 -9.13 -9.36
CA ARG A 255 -57.13 -8.67 -9.50
C ARG A 255 -57.91 -9.70 -10.33
N PRO A 256 -58.93 -10.37 -9.77
CA PRO A 256 -59.74 -11.32 -10.53
C PRO A 256 -60.54 -10.57 -11.61
N ILE A 257 -60.48 -11.09 -12.84
CA ILE A 257 -61.30 -10.62 -13.96
C ILE A 257 -62.77 -10.90 -13.59
N LYS A 258 -63.55 -9.84 -13.36
CA LYS A 258 -65.00 -9.94 -13.20
C LYS A 258 -65.59 -10.49 -14.50
N ARG A 259 -66.21 -11.68 -14.43
CA ARG A 259 -67.01 -12.23 -15.52
C ARG A 259 -68.22 -11.32 -15.77
N THR A 260 -68.38 -10.89 -17.01
CA THR A 260 -69.60 -10.25 -17.50
C THR A 260 -70.73 -11.27 -17.62
N PRO A 261 -71.99 -10.93 -17.28
CA PRO A 261 -73.11 -11.83 -17.48
C PRO A 261 -73.61 -11.76 -18.95
N ASN A 262 -73.82 -12.92 -19.57
CA ASN A 262 -74.52 -13.03 -20.84
C ASN A 262 -76.00 -12.66 -20.64
N PHE A 263 -76.47 -11.66 -21.40
CA PHE A 263 -77.88 -11.39 -21.62
C PHE A 263 -78.46 -12.45 -22.58
N LYS A 264 -79.68 -12.92 -22.28
CA LYS A 264 -80.60 -13.49 -23.27
C LYS A 264 -81.25 -12.38 -24.05
#